data_AF-A0AAD9B887-F1
#
_entry.id   AF-A0AAD9B887-F1
#
_cell.length_a   1.000
_cell.length_b   1.000
_cell.length_c   1.000
_cell.angle_alpha   90.00
_cell.angle_beta   90.00
_cell.angle_gamma   90.00
#
_symmetry.space_group_name_H-M   'P 1'
#
loop_
_entity.id
_entity.type
_entity.pdbx_description
1 polymer ?
#
loop_
_entity_poly.entity_id
_entity_poly.type
_entity_poly.pdbx_seq_one_letter_code
_entity_poly.pdbx_strand_id
1 'polypeptide(L)'
;MSMYQVKPVCGSLLKPDLPTCMYTLPNIHGQQGNSCTSDLCSEHALQNGEVDPAVKALEARQDEILRKLYELKAAVDGLAKTVTTPDADLDLTVSSSLSSQSPSSTTFTGVTNLDTLLGKDLGALRDIVINANPAQPPLTLMVLHSVLCQRYRVLSTVHVHSSVSNVPPQLLSCLGPRHADSYARQMFQLGFTLIWKDVPKLQMKFSVQNMCPIEGEANVARFLFKLLSPYPSDAALATLVDSWVDMAFFQLAEGSAKERAAVLRALNSALGRSPWLAGQEFSLADMACYCCVLQSGPASSTPSNVQRWLKSCENLGHFSPAKPFLQ
;
A
#
# COMPACT_ATOMS: atom_id res chain seq x y z
N MET A 1 39.89 8.28 -57.20
CA MET A 1 39.51 7.17 -56.30
C MET A 1 38.05 7.35 -55.94
N SER A 2 37.18 6.44 -56.38
CA SER A 2 35.75 6.46 -56.09
C SER A 2 35.52 5.88 -54.70
N MET A 3 35.03 6.68 -53.75
CA MET A 3 34.65 6.16 -52.43
C MET A 3 33.41 5.28 -52.57
N TYR A 4 33.43 4.11 -51.93
CA TYR A 4 32.36 3.12 -51.98
C TYR A 4 31.07 3.69 -51.37
N GLN A 5 30.03 3.81 -52.20
CA GLN A 5 28.69 4.14 -51.73
C GLN A 5 28.03 2.85 -51.21
N VAL A 6 27.82 2.78 -49.89
CA VAL A 6 27.15 1.65 -49.25
C VAL A 6 25.65 1.74 -49.53
N LYS A 7 25.06 0.64 -50.03
CA LYS A 7 23.61 0.57 -50.30
C LYS A 7 22.83 0.63 -48.98
N PRO A 8 21.73 1.40 -48.90
CA PRO A 8 20.89 1.44 -47.71
C PRO A 8 20.28 0.06 -47.41
N VAL A 9 20.27 -0.30 -46.14
CA VAL A 9 19.88 -1.64 -45.64
C VAL A 9 18.37 -1.90 -45.78
N CYS A 10 17.56 -0.86 -45.94
CA CYS A 10 16.12 -0.99 -46.16
C CYS A 10 15.75 -0.43 -47.53
N GLY A 11 15.38 -1.33 -48.45
CA GLY A 11 14.76 -0.95 -49.71
C GLY A 11 13.39 -0.33 -49.43
N SER A 12 13.17 0.87 -49.94
CA SER A 12 11.89 1.58 -49.88
C SER A 12 10.83 0.82 -50.68
N LEU A 13 10.20 -0.20 -50.10
CA LEU A 13 8.92 -0.80 -50.52
C LEU A 13 8.54 -2.04 -49.68
N LEU A 14 8.60 -1.93 -48.35
CA LEU A 14 7.90 -2.87 -47.48
C LEU A 14 6.66 -2.15 -46.94
N LYS A 15 5.47 -2.55 -47.44
CA LYS A 15 4.19 -2.25 -46.79
C LYS A 15 3.91 -3.38 -45.80
N PRO A 16 4.25 -3.24 -44.51
CA PRO A 16 3.83 -4.21 -43.53
C PRO A 16 2.30 -4.18 -43.41
N ASP A 17 1.68 -5.35 -43.38
CA ASP A 17 0.24 -5.46 -43.11
C ASP A 17 0.02 -5.20 -41.62
N LEU A 18 -0.65 -4.09 -41.30
CA LEU A 18 -0.82 -3.61 -39.93
C LEU A 18 -2.20 -4.01 -39.39
N PRO A 19 -2.30 -4.55 -38.17
CA PRO A 19 -3.59 -4.90 -37.58
C PRO A 19 -4.44 -3.64 -37.30
N THR A 20 -5.74 -3.72 -37.60
CA THR A 20 -6.72 -2.61 -37.59
C THR A 20 -7.09 -2.09 -36.20
N CYS A 21 -6.49 -2.61 -35.13
CA CYS A 21 -6.89 -2.31 -33.74
C CYS A 21 -6.02 -1.27 -33.03
N MET A 22 -5.08 -0.61 -33.73
CA MET A 22 -4.15 0.38 -33.16
C MET A 22 -4.22 1.72 -33.89
N TYR A 23 -4.04 2.81 -33.15
CA TYR A 23 -4.00 4.19 -33.67
C TYR A 23 -2.80 4.38 -34.60
N THR A 24 -3.01 5.03 -35.75
CA THR A 24 -1.97 5.29 -36.75
C THR A 24 -1.19 6.56 -36.43
N LEU A 25 0.15 6.47 -36.46
CA LEU A 25 1.06 7.62 -36.31
C LEU A 25 1.67 8.02 -37.66
N PRO A 26 1.87 9.34 -37.92
CA PRO A 26 2.52 9.82 -39.14
C PRO A 26 3.96 9.30 -39.26
N ASN A 27 4.34 8.86 -40.46
CA ASN A 27 5.70 8.43 -40.74
C ASN A 27 6.63 9.64 -40.86
N ILE A 28 7.48 9.85 -39.86
CA ILE A 28 8.46 10.95 -39.80
C ILE A 28 9.68 10.77 -40.72
N HIS A 29 9.81 9.62 -41.38
CA HIS A 29 10.93 9.28 -42.27
C HIS A 29 10.52 9.21 -43.76
N GLY A 30 9.30 9.59 -44.10
CA GLY A 30 8.82 9.61 -45.48
C GLY A 30 9.43 10.76 -46.29
N GLN A 31 10.64 10.58 -46.81
CA GLN A 31 11.15 11.45 -47.88
C GLN A 31 10.44 11.10 -49.20
N GLN A 32 9.51 11.96 -49.63
CA GLN A 32 9.05 12.00 -51.02
C GLN A 32 9.76 13.14 -51.75
N GLY A 33 10.64 12.76 -52.69
CA GLY A 33 11.18 13.67 -53.68
C GLY A 33 10.18 13.91 -54.83
N ASN A 34 10.08 15.18 -55.22
CA ASN A 34 9.44 15.77 -56.41
C ASN A 34 7.91 15.60 -56.54
N SER A 35 7.07 16.61 -56.80
CA SER A 35 7.28 17.90 -57.49
C SER A 35 6.13 18.86 -57.13
N CYS A 36 6.48 20.11 -56.84
CA CYS A 36 5.72 21.37 -56.89
C CYS A 36 4.18 21.36 -57.05
N THR A 37 3.47 21.96 -56.08
CA THR A 37 2.64 23.17 -56.28
C THR A 37 2.24 23.78 -54.92
N SER A 38 2.47 25.10 -54.82
CA SER A 38 1.83 26.10 -53.95
C SER A 38 1.83 25.90 -52.43
N ASP A 39 2.50 26.88 -51.80
CA ASP A 39 2.29 27.40 -50.45
C ASP A 39 2.99 26.72 -49.27
N LEU A 40 3.95 27.50 -48.74
CA LEU A 40 4.56 27.43 -47.41
C LEU A 40 5.77 26.49 -47.28
N CYS A 41 6.85 26.83 -47.98
CA CYS A 41 8.19 26.41 -47.57
C CYS A 41 9.04 27.60 -47.14
N SER A 42 9.47 27.51 -45.88
CA SER A 42 10.49 28.27 -45.20
C SER A 42 11.73 28.56 -46.05
N GLU A 43 11.89 29.83 -46.43
CA GLU A 43 13.19 30.49 -46.52
C GLU A 43 12.99 31.92 -46.01
N HIS A 44 13.47 32.19 -44.80
CA HIS A 44 14.15 33.45 -44.44
C HIS A 44 14.67 33.31 -43.00
N ALA A 45 15.89 32.80 -42.91
CA ALA A 45 16.75 33.10 -41.79
C ALA A 45 17.11 34.60 -41.84
N LEU A 46 16.94 35.27 -40.69
CA LEU A 46 17.62 36.50 -40.27
C LEU A 46 17.31 37.81 -41.03
N GLN A 47 16.08 38.34 -40.91
CA GLN A 47 15.88 39.80 -40.78
C GLN A 47 14.45 40.12 -40.32
N ASN A 48 14.26 40.20 -39.00
CA ASN A 48 13.31 41.07 -38.28
C ASN A 48 13.08 40.46 -36.89
N GLY A 49 13.24 41.26 -35.84
CA GLY A 49 13.11 40.86 -34.44
C GLY A 49 11.67 40.56 -33.99
N GLU A 50 10.88 39.88 -34.80
CA GLU A 50 9.57 39.38 -34.39
C GLU A 50 9.66 37.92 -33.98
N VAL A 51 9.71 37.72 -32.65
CA VAL A 51 9.53 36.42 -32.00
C VAL A 51 8.17 35.85 -32.38
N ASP A 52 8.15 34.58 -32.78
CA ASP A 52 6.95 33.80 -33.11
C ASP A 52 5.83 34.04 -32.07
N PRO A 53 4.61 34.39 -32.49
CA PRO A 53 3.49 34.63 -31.58
C PRO A 53 3.18 33.44 -30.65
N ALA A 54 3.48 32.20 -31.05
CA ALA A 54 3.36 31.04 -30.19
C ALA A 54 4.38 31.06 -29.03
N VAL A 55 5.59 31.56 -29.30
CA VAL A 55 6.65 31.71 -28.29
C VAL A 55 6.33 32.86 -27.33
N LYS A 56 5.82 33.99 -27.83
CA LYS A 56 5.33 35.09 -26.96
C LYS A 56 4.17 34.66 -26.07
N ALA A 57 3.23 33.88 -26.59
CA ALA A 57 2.12 33.34 -25.80
C ALA A 57 2.60 32.36 -24.72
N LEU A 58 3.66 31.59 -25.01
CA LEU A 58 4.28 30.70 -24.04
C LEU A 58 5.00 31.48 -22.94
N GLU A 59 5.76 32.51 -23.29
CA GLU A 59 6.44 33.42 -22.36
C GLU A 59 5.43 34.10 -21.41
N ALA A 60 4.36 34.68 -21.95
CA ALA A 60 3.30 35.30 -21.15
C ALA A 60 2.62 34.31 -20.18
N ARG A 61 2.45 33.04 -20.60
CA ARG A 61 1.93 31.99 -19.72
C ARG A 61 2.91 31.62 -18.62
N GLN A 62 4.21 31.58 -18.92
CA GLN A 62 5.26 31.28 -17.94
C GLN A 62 5.35 32.38 -16.88
N ASP A 63 5.27 33.65 -17.30
CA ASP A 63 5.26 34.80 -16.39
C ASP A 63 4.05 34.79 -15.45
N GLU A 64 2.86 34.47 -15.99
CA GLU A 64 1.65 34.35 -15.18
C GLU A 64 1.72 33.20 -14.16
N ILE A 65 2.36 32.08 -14.53
CA ILE A 65 2.60 30.97 -13.59
C ILE A 65 3.58 31.39 -12.50
N LEU A 66 4.67 32.08 -12.85
CA LEU A 66 5.65 32.59 -11.88
C LEU A 66 5.00 33.56 -10.90
N ARG A 67 4.15 34.48 -11.38
CA ARG A 67 3.38 35.40 -10.54
C ARG A 67 2.51 34.66 -9.53
N LYS A 68 1.75 33.66 -9.99
CA LYS A 68 0.91 32.83 -9.10
C LYS A 68 1.71 32.07 -8.06
N LEU A 69 2.90 31.57 -8.42
CA LEU A 69 3.78 30.87 -7.49
C LEU A 69 4.33 31.82 -6.42
N TYR A 70 4.69 33.05 -6.79
CA TYR A 70 5.13 34.06 -5.81
C TYR A 70 4.01 34.47 -4.85
N GLU A 71 2.78 34.65 -5.35
CA GLU A 71 1.61 34.94 -4.51
C GLU A 71 1.30 33.79 -3.55
N LEU A 72 1.33 32.55 -4.04
CA LEU A 72 1.08 31.37 -3.21
C LEU A 72 2.16 31.22 -2.13
N LYS A 73 3.42 31.44 -2.48
CA LYS A 73 4.52 31.44 -1.51
C LYS A 73 4.30 32.50 -0.43
N ALA A 74 3.94 33.72 -0.81
CA ALA A 74 3.65 34.79 0.15
C ALA A 74 2.48 34.44 1.08
N ALA A 75 1.43 33.80 0.56
CA ALA A 75 0.29 33.35 1.35
C ALA A 75 0.67 32.24 2.34
N VAL A 76 1.48 31.27 1.92
CA VAL A 76 1.98 30.19 2.79
C VAL A 76 2.92 30.74 3.86
N ASP A 77 3.85 31.63 3.51
CA ASP A 77 4.76 32.28 4.46
C ASP A 77 3.99 33.16 5.46
N GLY A 78 2.91 33.81 5.00
CA GLY A 78 1.99 34.56 5.86
C GLY A 78 1.28 33.65 6.86
N LEU A 79 0.69 32.56 6.40
CA LEU A 79 -0.01 31.60 7.25
C LEU A 79 0.94 30.92 8.25
N ALA A 80 2.15 30.59 7.83
CA ALA A 80 3.17 30.00 8.70
C ALA A 80 3.54 30.94 9.86
N LYS A 81 3.63 32.26 9.60
CA LYS A 81 3.85 33.27 10.64
C LYS A 81 2.66 33.39 11.60
N THR A 82 1.42 33.30 11.09
CA THR A 82 0.21 33.34 11.94
C THR A 82 0.08 32.10 12.84
N VAL A 83 0.57 30.94 12.40
CA VAL A 83 0.57 29.70 13.19
C VAL A 83 1.71 29.67 14.22
N THR A 84 2.76 30.49 14.06
CA THR A 84 3.93 30.51 14.94
C THR A 84 4.00 31.68 15.93
N THR A 85 3.02 32.60 15.94
CA THR A 85 2.91 33.60 17.02
C THR A 85 2.18 33.02 18.22
N PRO A 86 2.82 32.88 19.40
CA PRO A 86 2.16 32.50 20.64
C PRO A 86 1.74 33.77 21.40
N ASP A 87 0.44 33.99 21.57
CA ASP A 87 -0.22 34.85 22.57
C ASP A 87 -1.73 34.78 22.26
N ALA A 88 -2.70 34.62 23.15
CA ALA A 88 -2.79 34.27 24.57
C ALA A 88 -4.27 33.83 24.79
N ASP A 89 -4.52 32.97 25.79
CA ASP A 89 -5.83 32.52 26.29
C ASP A 89 -6.82 31.84 25.33
N LEU A 90 -6.89 30.50 25.39
CA LEU A 90 -8.16 29.79 25.21
C LEU A 90 -8.31 28.67 26.23
N ASP A 91 -9.39 28.79 26.99
CA ASP A 91 -9.71 28.16 28.27
C ASP A 91 -9.60 26.63 28.30
N LEU A 92 -8.86 26.14 29.30
CA LEU A 92 -8.67 24.74 29.65
C LEU A 92 -9.84 24.23 30.52
N THR A 93 -11.06 24.04 30.00
CA THR A 93 -12.15 23.48 30.85
C THR A 93 -13.27 22.68 30.18
N VAL A 94 -13.19 22.25 28.91
CA VAL A 94 -14.30 21.48 28.29
C VAL A 94 -13.89 20.24 27.48
N SER A 95 -13.14 19.31 28.09
CA SER A 95 -13.04 17.94 27.54
C SER A 95 -13.06 16.81 28.57
N SER A 96 -13.28 17.12 29.85
CA SER A 96 -13.29 16.14 30.95
C SER A 96 -14.66 15.50 31.23
N SER A 97 -15.65 15.66 30.35
CA SER A 97 -17.06 15.41 30.73
C SER A 97 -17.87 14.54 29.76
N LEU A 98 -17.23 13.67 28.98
CA LEU A 98 -17.91 12.59 28.25
C LEU A 98 -17.12 11.27 28.33
N SER A 99 -16.69 10.90 29.52
CA SER A 99 -16.32 9.52 29.85
C SER A 99 -17.55 8.78 30.37
N SER A 100 -18.48 8.44 29.47
CA SER A 100 -19.40 7.34 29.69
C SER A 100 -18.68 6.05 29.31
N GLN A 101 -18.37 5.28 30.34
CA GLN A 101 -17.57 4.07 30.34
C GLN A 101 -18.06 3.03 29.31
N SER A 102 -17.14 2.59 28.46
CA SER A 102 -17.13 1.24 27.86
C SER A 102 -15.66 0.78 27.85
N PRO A 103 -15.33 -0.43 28.35
CA PRO A 103 -13.95 -0.87 28.44
C PRO A 103 -13.53 -1.48 27.11
N SER A 104 -13.04 -0.67 26.18
CA SER A 104 -12.25 -1.14 25.04
C SER A 104 -10.79 -0.73 25.26
N SER A 105 -10.05 -1.60 25.94
CA SER A 105 -8.60 -1.56 26.06
C SER A 105 -7.98 -1.60 24.66
N THR A 106 -7.69 -0.45 24.07
CA THR A 106 -7.03 -0.38 22.77
C THR A 106 -5.53 -0.58 22.98
N THR A 107 -5.05 -1.81 22.79
CA THR A 107 -3.65 -2.22 22.99
C THR A 107 -2.64 -1.48 22.12
N PHE A 108 -3.11 -0.78 21.09
CA PHE A 108 -2.31 0.10 20.25
C PHE A 108 -2.36 1.52 20.85
N THR A 109 -1.35 1.96 21.59
CA THR A 109 -1.31 3.34 22.12
C THR A 109 -0.49 4.24 21.18
N GLY A 110 -1.02 5.43 20.88
CA GLY A 110 -0.41 6.39 19.96
C GLY A 110 -0.82 6.21 18.49
N VAL A 111 -0.98 7.32 17.76
CA VAL A 111 -1.05 7.32 16.30
C VAL A 111 0.39 7.41 15.81
N THR A 112 0.91 6.36 15.17
CA THR A 112 2.23 6.47 14.54
C THR A 112 2.11 7.45 13.39
N ASN A 113 2.97 8.47 13.38
CA ASN A 113 2.98 9.43 12.29
C ASN A 113 3.52 8.74 11.03
N LEU A 114 2.65 8.54 10.03
CA LEU A 114 3.01 7.89 8.76
C LEU A 114 4.15 8.61 8.04
N ASP A 115 4.23 9.94 8.14
CA ASP A 115 5.31 10.71 7.52
C ASP A 115 6.66 10.43 8.17
N THR A 116 6.69 10.25 9.49
CA THR A 116 7.90 9.88 10.23
C THR A 116 8.33 8.45 9.91
N LEU A 117 7.36 7.55 9.72
CA LEU A 117 7.63 6.12 9.56
C LEU A 117 7.99 5.73 8.11
N LEU A 118 7.30 6.32 7.14
CA LEU A 118 7.42 5.97 5.73
C LEU A 118 8.16 7.05 4.92
N GLY A 119 8.33 8.24 5.48
CA GLY A 119 8.89 9.40 4.79
C GLY A 119 7.81 10.36 4.28
N LYS A 120 8.24 11.60 4.00
CA LYS A 120 7.39 12.73 3.59
C LYS A 120 7.10 12.75 2.08
N ASP A 121 7.88 12.08 1.26
CA ASP A 121 7.86 12.20 -0.21
C ASP A 121 6.98 11.16 -0.92
N LEU A 122 6.01 10.56 -0.22
CA LEU A 122 5.17 9.48 -0.75
C LEU A 122 3.83 9.93 -1.35
N GLY A 123 3.62 11.25 -1.43
CA GLY A 123 2.34 11.83 -1.84
C GLY A 123 1.27 11.78 -0.74
N ALA A 124 0.10 12.36 -1.02
CA ALA A 124 -0.99 12.50 -0.06
C ALA A 124 -1.62 11.14 0.33
N LEU A 125 -1.64 10.18 -0.59
CA LEU A 125 -2.17 8.83 -0.39
C LEU A 125 -1.06 7.81 -0.56
N ARG A 126 -0.85 7.00 0.47
CA ARG A 126 0.15 5.91 0.48
C ARG A 126 -0.53 4.60 0.06
N ASP A 127 -0.31 4.20 -1.18
CA ASP A 127 -1.00 3.06 -1.80
C ASP A 127 -0.29 1.72 -1.51
N ILE A 128 -0.92 0.89 -0.70
CA ILE A 128 -0.57 -0.53 -0.49
C ILE A 128 -1.37 -1.37 -1.48
N VAL A 129 -0.68 -2.10 -2.36
CA VAL A 129 -1.28 -3.04 -3.31
C VAL A 129 -0.82 -4.45 -2.97
N ILE A 130 -1.77 -5.36 -2.74
CA ILE A 130 -1.52 -6.74 -2.32
C ILE A 130 -2.16 -7.70 -3.32
N ASN A 131 -1.36 -8.62 -3.83
CA ASN A 131 -1.85 -9.76 -4.61
C ASN A 131 -1.91 -10.98 -3.68
N ALA A 132 -3.07 -11.62 -3.59
CA ALA A 132 -3.27 -12.83 -2.79
C ALA A 132 -4.03 -13.89 -3.60
N ASN A 133 -3.72 -15.16 -3.32
CA ASN A 133 -4.41 -16.28 -3.94
C ASN A 133 -5.74 -16.54 -3.20
N PRO A 134 -6.90 -16.52 -3.88
CA PRO A 134 -8.18 -16.80 -3.21
C PRO A 134 -8.32 -18.25 -2.73
N ALA A 135 -7.48 -19.18 -3.22
CA ALA A 135 -7.40 -20.54 -2.68
C ALA A 135 -6.77 -20.60 -1.29
N GLN A 136 -5.99 -19.59 -0.91
CA GLN A 136 -5.36 -19.47 0.42
C GLN A 136 -5.52 -18.03 0.95
N PRO A 137 -6.73 -17.66 1.42
CA PRO A 137 -6.99 -16.31 1.92
C PRO A 137 -6.13 -15.97 3.16
N PRO A 138 -5.40 -14.84 3.15
CA PRO A 138 -4.51 -14.46 4.24
C PRO A 138 -5.29 -13.88 5.43
N LEU A 139 -5.57 -14.67 6.46
CA LEU A 139 -6.36 -14.22 7.62
C LEU A 139 -5.68 -13.08 8.38
N THR A 140 -4.36 -13.15 8.55
CA THR A 140 -3.60 -12.11 9.28
C THR A 140 -3.78 -10.77 8.59
N LEU A 141 -3.86 -10.77 7.26
CA LEU A 141 -4.10 -9.57 6.47
C LEU A 141 -5.47 -8.95 6.78
N MET A 142 -6.52 -9.77 6.89
CA MET A 142 -7.88 -9.28 7.19
C MET A 142 -7.95 -8.62 8.56
N VAL A 143 -7.25 -9.20 9.55
CA VAL A 143 -7.15 -8.62 10.89
C VAL A 143 -6.38 -7.31 10.86
N LEU A 144 -5.19 -7.29 10.23
CA LEU A 144 -4.37 -6.08 10.12
C LEU A 144 -5.09 -4.94 9.41
N HIS A 145 -5.79 -5.25 8.31
CA HIS A 145 -6.61 -4.27 7.58
C HIS A 145 -7.66 -3.63 8.48
N SER A 146 -8.41 -4.42 9.23
CA SER A 146 -9.43 -3.91 10.15
C SER A 146 -8.83 -2.99 11.23
N VAL A 147 -7.70 -3.40 11.82
CA VAL A 147 -7.02 -2.56 12.82
C VAL A 147 -6.46 -1.27 12.19
N LEU A 148 -5.99 -1.32 10.93
CA LEU A 148 -5.60 -0.12 10.18
C LEU A 148 -6.78 0.81 9.95
N CYS A 149 -7.96 0.28 9.59
CA CYS A 149 -9.19 1.06 9.43
C CYS A 149 -9.67 1.74 10.73
N GLN A 150 -9.32 1.19 11.90
CA GLN A 150 -9.59 1.81 13.19
C GLN A 150 -8.64 2.99 13.50
N ARG A 151 -7.49 3.05 12.82
CA ARG A 151 -6.40 4.02 13.09
C ARG A 151 -6.29 5.11 12.04
N TYR A 152 -6.56 4.76 10.81
CA TYR A 152 -6.35 5.61 9.64
C TYR A 152 -7.61 5.69 8.81
N ARG A 153 -7.72 6.78 8.05
CA ARG A 153 -8.66 6.85 6.94
C ARG A 153 -8.10 6.00 5.80
N VAL A 154 -8.56 4.76 5.70
CA VAL A 154 -8.11 3.79 4.69
C VAL A 154 -9.14 3.72 3.55
N LEU A 155 -8.69 3.99 2.32
CA LEU A 155 -9.45 3.73 1.10
C LEU A 155 -9.24 2.27 0.70
N SER A 156 -10.26 1.43 0.90
CA SER A 156 -10.15 -0.02 0.67
C SER A 156 -10.79 -0.43 -0.65
N THR A 157 -10.07 -1.20 -1.46
CA THR A 157 -10.54 -1.68 -2.77
C THR A 157 -10.21 -3.16 -2.96
N VAL A 158 -11.12 -3.90 -3.58
CA VAL A 158 -10.94 -5.32 -3.93
C VAL A 158 -11.12 -5.48 -5.43
N HIS A 159 -10.13 -6.08 -6.09
CA HIS A 159 -10.15 -6.42 -7.50
C HIS A 159 -9.93 -7.93 -7.71
N VAL A 160 -10.32 -8.41 -8.88
CA VAL A 160 -10.06 -9.78 -9.33
C VAL A 160 -9.22 -9.71 -10.59
N HIS A 161 -8.07 -10.37 -10.59
CA HIS A 161 -7.20 -10.48 -11.75
C HIS A 161 -7.69 -11.58 -12.69
N SER A 162 -7.45 -11.43 -14.00
CA SER A 162 -7.91 -12.38 -15.03
C SER A 162 -7.41 -13.82 -14.87
N SER A 163 -6.34 -14.02 -14.10
CA SER A 163 -5.82 -15.35 -13.77
C SER A 163 -6.73 -16.16 -12.85
N VAL A 164 -7.76 -15.55 -12.24
CA VAL A 164 -8.75 -16.25 -11.42
C VAL A 164 -10.15 -15.92 -11.95
N SER A 165 -10.95 -16.94 -12.20
CA SER A 165 -12.31 -16.79 -12.73
C SER A 165 -13.39 -16.76 -11.66
N ASN A 166 -13.24 -17.55 -10.59
CA ASN A 166 -14.28 -17.73 -9.57
C ASN A 166 -13.74 -17.37 -8.18
N VAL A 167 -14.09 -16.19 -7.69
CA VAL A 167 -13.78 -15.74 -6.33
C VAL A 167 -15.05 -15.77 -5.48
N PRO A 168 -15.08 -16.51 -4.35
CA PRO A 168 -16.20 -16.53 -3.43
C PRO A 168 -16.71 -15.13 -3.03
N PRO A 169 -18.04 -14.90 -2.91
CA PRO A 169 -18.60 -13.59 -2.58
C PRO A 169 -18.04 -12.98 -1.29
N GLN A 170 -17.80 -13.81 -0.28
CA GLN A 170 -17.18 -13.41 0.99
C GLN A 170 -15.78 -12.79 0.83
N LEU A 171 -15.01 -13.25 -0.17
CA LEU A 171 -13.69 -12.69 -0.50
C LEU A 171 -13.81 -11.39 -1.32
N LEU A 172 -14.90 -11.22 -2.09
CA LEU A 172 -15.16 -9.98 -2.82
C LEU A 172 -15.55 -8.81 -1.92
N SER A 173 -16.12 -9.11 -0.73
CA SER A 173 -16.52 -8.13 0.28
C SER A 173 -15.64 -8.13 1.54
N CYS A 174 -14.48 -8.78 1.49
CA CYS A 174 -13.64 -9.03 2.68
C CYS A 174 -13.09 -7.76 3.36
N LEU A 175 -12.97 -6.65 2.62
CA LEU A 175 -12.50 -5.37 3.16
C LEU A 175 -13.65 -4.43 3.56
N GLY A 176 -14.89 -4.93 3.61
CA GLY A 176 -16.07 -4.14 3.91
C GLY A 176 -16.77 -3.53 2.68
N PRO A 177 -17.72 -2.61 2.88
CA PRO A 177 -18.47 -2.00 1.80
C PRO A 177 -17.55 -1.18 0.90
N ARG A 178 -17.80 -1.22 -0.40
CA ARG A 178 -17.06 -0.40 -1.37
C ARG A 178 -17.37 1.07 -1.13
N HIS A 179 -16.33 1.90 -1.14
CA HIS A 179 -16.51 3.34 -1.21
C HIS A 179 -17.12 3.70 -2.57
N ALA A 180 -18.06 4.64 -2.59
CA ALA A 180 -18.60 5.17 -3.83
C ALA A 180 -17.50 5.83 -4.66
N ASP A 181 -17.61 5.81 -5.99
CA ASP A 181 -16.56 6.32 -6.90
C ASP A 181 -16.28 7.84 -6.77
N SER A 182 -17.04 8.56 -5.95
CA SER A 182 -16.99 10.02 -5.79
C SER A 182 -16.06 10.54 -4.69
N TYR A 183 -15.39 9.68 -3.91
CA TYR A 183 -14.51 10.17 -2.85
C TYR A 183 -13.20 10.74 -3.39
N ALA A 184 -12.82 11.93 -2.92
CA ALA A 184 -11.52 12.52 -3.22
C ALA A 184 -10.41 11.74 -2.50
N ARG A 185 -9.51 11.11 -3.27
CA ARG A 185 -8.38 10.29 -2.75
C ARG A 185 -7.54 10.99 -1.68
N GLN A 186 -7.40 12.32 -1.77
CA GLN A 186 -6.70 13.17 -0.81
C GLN A 186 -7.30 13.19 0.61
N MET A 187 -8.52 12.68 0.81
CA MET A 187 -9.14 12.56 2.13
C MET A 187 -8.70 11.31 2.90
N PHE A 188 -7.99 10.40 2.25
CA PHE A 188 -7.50 9.17 2.86
C PHE A 188 -6.00 9.26 3.10
N GLN A 189 -5.53 8.55 4.12
CA GLN A 189 -4.11 8.49 4.50
C GLN A 189 -3.43 7.26 3.88
N LEU A 190 -4.18 6.16 3.75
CA LEU A 190 -3.73 4.89 3.19
C LEU A 190 -4.69 4.46 2.08
N GLY A 191 -4.13 4.01 0.95
CA GLY A 191 -4.86 3.21 -0.02
C GLY A 191 -4.55 1.75 0.25
N PHE A 192 -5.57 0.89 0.33
CA PHE A 192 -5.40 -0.53 0.57
C PHE A 192 -6.14 -1.31 -0.52
N THR A 193 -5.37 -1.76 -1.51
CA THR A 193 -5.88 -2.49 -2.66
C THR A 193 -5.54 -3.96 -2.54
N LEU A 194 -6.56 -4.81 -2.45
CA LEU A 194 -6.42 -6.26 -2.53
C LEU A 194 -6.81 -6.74 -3.92
N ILE A 195 -5.93 -7.51 -4.56
CA ILE A 195 -6.14 -8.11 -5.86
C ILE A 195 -6.11 -9.63 -5.69
N TRP A 196 -7.26 -10.28 -5.89
CA TRP A 196 -7.32 -11.73 -5.97
C TRP A 196 -6.67 -12.18 -7.28
N LYS A 197 -5.53 -12.85 -7.17
CA LYS A 197 -4.66 -13.23 -8.29
C LYS A 197 -4.08 -14.62 -8.03
N ASP A 198 -3.88 -15.38 -9.09
CA ASP A 198 -3.20 -16.68 -8.97
C ASP A 198 -1.71 -16.41 -8.82
N VAL A 199 -1.26 -16.34 -7.57
CA VAL A 199 0.14 -16.16 -7.17
C VAL A 199 0.55 -17.28 -6.22
N PRO A 200 1.80 -17.77 -6.30
CA PRO A 200 2.27 -18.85 -5.44
C PRO A 200 2.50 -18.40 -3.99
N LYS A 201 2.77 -17.10 -3.78
CA LYS A 201 2.93 -16.47 -2.47
C LYS A 201 2.23 -15.13 -2.48
N LEU A 202 1.79 -14.68 -1.31
CA LEU A 202 1.27 -13.33 -1.13
C LEU A 202 2.34 -12.30 -1.51
N GLN A 203 1.97 -11.28 -2.29
CA GLN A 203 2.89 -10.23 -2.74
C GLN A 203 2.33 -8.85 -2.43
N MET A 204 3.16 -7.94 -1.93
CA MET A 204 2.79 -6.55 -1.66
C MET A 204 3.72 -5.57 -2.39
N LYS A 205 3.16 -4.45 -2.83
CA LYS A 205 3.88 -3.25 -3.26
C LYS A 205 3.32 -2.03 -2.53
N PHE A 206 4.20 -1.21 -1.96
CA PHE A 206 3.82 0.04 -1.27
C PHE A 206 4.09 1.31 -2.09
N SER A 207 5.03 1.23 -3.04
CA SER A 207 5.24 2.26 -4.07
C SER A 207 5.58 1.53 -5.36
N VAL A 208 4.59 1.38 -6.24
CA VAL A 208 4.68 0.48 -7.41
C VAL A 208 5.86 0.81 -8.33
N GLN A 209 6.28 2.08 -8.37
CA GLN A 209 7.35 2.57 -9.23
C GLN A 209 8.75 2.36 -8.64
N ASN A 210 8.89 2.37 -7.31
CA ASN A 210 10.20 2.52 -6.66
C ASN A 210 10.59 1.33 -5.76
N MET A 211 9.74 0.31 -5.65
CA MET A 211 9.93 -0.79 -4.71
C MET A 211 9.90 -2.15 -5.41
N CYS A 212 10.79 -3.05 -5.00
CA CYS A 212 10.64 -4.48 -5.31
C CYS A 212 9.41 -5.05 -4.58
N PRO A 213 8.71 -6.05 -5.16
CA PRO A 213 7.64 -6.72 -4.45
C PRO A 213 8.15 -7.35 -3.14
N ILE A 214 7.41 -7.16 -2.04
CA ILE A 214 7.60 -7.92 -0.80
C ILE A 214 6.79 -9.20 -0.92
N GLU A 215 7.44 -10.34 -0.72
CA GLU A 215 6.78 -11.65 -0.79
C GLU A 215 6.62 -12.31 0.58
N GLY A 216 5.55 -13.07 0.73
CA GLY A 216 5.22 -13.84 1.93
C GLY A 216 4.36 -13.07 2.94
N GLU A 217 3.36 -13.75 3.49
CA GLU A 217 2.42 -13.15 4.46
C GLU A 217 3.15 -12.63 5.71
N ALA A 218 4.17 -13.34 6.19
CA ALA A 218 5.00 -12.93 7.32
C ALA A 218 5.61 -11.53 7.15
N ASN A 219 6.21 -11.26 5.98
CA ASN A 219 6.88 -9.99 5.70
C ASN A 219 5.89 -8.85 5.51
N VAL A 220 4.77 -9.13 4.85
CA VAL A 220 3.68 -8.17 4.71
C VAL A 220 3.05 -7.84 6.06
N ALA A 221 2.85 -8.84 6.93
CA ALA A 221 2.33 -8.65 8.26
C ALA A 221 3.24 -7.78 9.13
N ARG A 222 4.57 -8.01 9.07
CA ARG A 222 5.58 -7.14 9.70
C ARG A 222 5.47 -5.70 9.26
N PHE A 223 5.40 -5.48 7.94
CA PHE A 223 5.26 -4.13 7.39
C PHE A 223 3.99 -3.43 7.88
N LEU A 224 2.83 -4.09 7.75
CA LEU A 224 1.54 -3.51 8.13
C LEU A 224 1.44 -3.28 9.64
N PHE A 225 1.95 -4.20 10.46
CA PHE A 225 1.93 -4.03 11.92
C PHE A 225 2.82 -2.88 12.38
N LYS A 226 3.94 -2.63 11.69
CA LYS A 226 4.79 -1.47 11.96
C LYS A 226 4.05 -0.14 11.73
N LEU A 227 3.04 -0.12 10.86
CA LEU A 227 2.14 1.04 10.72
C LEU A 227 1.19 1.21 11.91
N LEU A 228 0.96 0.17 12.72
CA LEU A 228 0.00 0.19 13.84
C LEU A 228 0.67 0.46 15.18
N SER A 229 1.87 -0.08 15.39
CA SER A 229 2.59 0.01 16.66
C SER A 229 4.08 0.20 16.40
N PRO A 230 4.79 1.01 17.20
CA PRO A 230 6.24 1.01 17.20
C PRO A 230 6.78 -0.40 17.45
N TYR A 231 7.73 -0.83 16.62
CA TYR A 231 8.42 -2.10 16.88
C TYR A 231 9.27 -1.98 18.15
N PRO A 232 9.47 -3.07 18.92
CA PRO A 232 10.33 -3.03 20.09
C PRO A 232 11.70 -2.44 19.78
N SER A 233 12.14 -1.47 20.59
CA SER A 233 13.49 -0.90 20.47
C SER A 233 14.58 -1.86 20.95
N ASP A 234 14.23 -2.77 21.86
CA ASP A 234 15.10 -3.85 22.28
C ASP A 234 15.24 -4.90 21.17
N ALA A 235 16.48 -5.13 20.72
CA ALA A 235 16.80 -6.03 19.63
C ALA A 235 16.47 -7.49 19.96
N ALA A 236 16.62 -7.90 21.22
CA ALA A 236 16.30 -9.26 21.65
C ALA A 236 14.80 -9.50 21.58
N LEU A 237 13.99 -8.58 22.12
CA LEU A 237 12.54 -8.64 22.02
C LEU A 237 12.03 -8.55 20.58
N ALA A 238 12.57 -7.65 19.76
CA ALA A 238 12.22 -7.54 18.33
C ALA A 238 12.47 -8.88 17.59
N THR A 239 13.62 -9.49 17.83
CA THR A 239 14.00 -10.79 17.25
C THR A 239 13.08 -11.91 17.75
N LEU A 240 12.68 -11.87 19.02
CA LEU A 240 11.74 -12.85 19.57
C LEU A 240 10.36 -12.76 18.91
N VAL A 241 9.84 -11.54 18.70
CA VAL A 241 8.60 -11.32 17.96
C VAL A 241 8.72 -11.90 16.55
N ASP A 242 9.80 -11.57 15.83
CA ASP A 242 10.02 -12.08 14.47
C ASP A 242 10.13 -13.60 14.42
N SER A 243 10.80 -14.22 15.40
CA SER A 243 10.91 -15.67 15.48
C SER A 243 9.54 -16.35 15.67
N TRP A 244 8.64 -15.79 16.48
CA TRP A 244 7.28 -16.29 16.60
C TRP A 244 6.48 -16.14 15.31
N VAL A 245 6.63 -15.01 14.62
CA VAL A 245 5.99 -14.78 13.32
C VAL A 245 6.46 -15.83 12.30
N ASP A 246 7.75 -16.13 12.23
CA ASP A 246 8.27 -17.17 11.34
C ASP A 246 7.77 -18.58 11.73
N MET A 247 7.73 -18.90 13.03
CA MET A 247 7.13 -20.17 13.49
C MET A 247 5.65 -20.29 13.13
N ALA A 248 4.88 -19.19 13.20
CA ALA A 248 3.47 -19.19 12.82
C ALA A 248 3.29 -19.55 11.34
N PHE A 249 3.98 -18.86 10.44
CA PHE A 249 3.78 -19.06 9.01
C PHE A 249 4.46 -20.33 8.48
N PHE A 250 5.69 -20.64 8.89
CA PHE A 250 6.43 -21.77 8.32
C PHE A 250 6.17 -23.11 9.00
N GLN A 251 5.84 -23.13 10.30
CA GLN A 251 5.68 -24.39 11.04
C GLN A 251 4.24 -24.66 11.47
N LEU A 252 3.48 -23.61 11.80
CA LEU A 252 2.09 -23.79 12.22
C LEU A 252 1.15 -23.89 11.00
N ALA A 253 1.16 -22.89 10.11
CA ALA A 253 0.31 -22.89 8.92
C ALA A 253 0.72 -23.99 7.91
N GLU A 254 2.00 -24.04 7.55
CA GLU A 254 2.50 -24.92 6.47
C GLU A 254 3.11 -26.24 6.98
N GLY A 255 3.35 -26.39 8.29
CA GLY A 255 4.05 -27.55 8.83
C GLY A 255 3.21 -28.81 9.01
N SER A 256 3.90 -29.92 9.19
CA SER A 256 3.34 -31.23 9.51
C SER A 256 2.65 -31.25 10.89
N ALA A 257 1.84 -32.27 11.16
CA ALA A 257 1.21 -32.45 12.47
C ALA A 257 2.22 -32.49 13.64
N LYS A 258 3.42 -33.02 13.41
CA LYS A 258 4.49 -33.05 14.42
C LYS A 258 5.06 -31.67 14.70
N GLU A 259 5.29 -30.86 13.65
CA GLU A 259 5.76 -29.48 13.77
C GLU A 259 4.70 -28.62 14.45
N ARG A 260 3.44 -28.71 14.02
CA ARG A 260 2.31 -28.04 14.68
C ARG A 260 2.21 -28.38 16.16
N ALA A 261 2.31 -29.66 16.52
CA ALA A 261 2.31 -30.08 17.93
C ALA A 261 3.52 -29.55 18.72
N ALA A 262 4.69 -29.41 18.08
CA ALA A 262 5.88 -28.82 18.68
C ALA A 262 5.70 -27.32 18.94
N VAL A 263 5.16 -26.58 17.97
CA VAL A 263 4.84 -25.16 18.12
C VAL A 263 3.78 -24.95 19.20
N LEU A 264 2.71 -25.76 19.25
CA LEU A 264 1.70 -25.66 20.31
C LEU A 264 2.28 -25.89 21.72
N ARG A 265 3.26 -26.80 21.86
CA ARG A 265 3.99 -26.98 23.13
C ARG A 265 4.85 -25.76 23.47
N ALA A 266 5.52 -25.17 22.48
CA ALA A 266 6.31 -23.95 22.67
C ALA A 266 5.43 -22.77 23.09
N LEU A 267 4.31 -22.55 22.40
CA LEU A 267 3.30 -21.54 22.74
C LEU A 267 2.83 -21.73 24.19
N ASN A 268 2.46 -22.95 24.57
CA ASN A 268 2.00 -23.23 25.94
C ASN A 268 3.06 -22.94 27.01
N SER A 269 4.34 -23.18 26.71
CA SER A 269 5.45 -22.88 27.61
C SER A 269 5.66 -21.37 27.77
N ALA A 270 5.66 -20.63 26.67
CA ALA A 270 5.80 -19.17 26.68
C ALA A 270 4.64 -18.50 27.42
N LEU A 271 3.40 -18.88 27.10
CA LEU A 271 2.18 -18.36 27.72
C LEU A 271 1.99 -18.79 29.18
N GLY A 272 2.82 -19.72 29.67
CA GLY A 272 2.91 -20.04 31.09
C GLY A 272 3.74 -19.02 31.89
N ARG A 273 4.56 -18.21 31.21
CA ARG A 273 5.47 -17.24 31.82
C ARG A 273 4.97 -15.80 31.69
N SER A 274 4.24 -15.51 30.63
CA SER A 274 3.73 -14.18 30.30
C SER A 274 2.33 -14.27 29.67
N PRO A 275 1.51 -13.19 29.74
CA PRO A 275 0.17 -13.18 29.16
C PRO A 275 0.19 -13.22 27.62
N TRP A 276 1.24 -12.69 26.99
CA TRP A 276 1.43 -12.67 25.54
C TRP A 276 2.76 -13.33 25.15
N LEU A 277 2.91 -13.69 23.87
CA LEU A 277 4.03 -14.52 23.39
C LEU A 277 5.40 -13.87 23.52
N ALA A 278 5.46 -12.55 23.42
CA ALA A 278 6.69 -11.78 23.53
C ALA A 278 6.79 -10.98 24.83
N GLY A 279 5.92 -11.20 25.81
CA GLY A 279 5.99 -10.54 27.11
C GLY A 279 4.65 -10.04 27.63
N GLN A 280 4.64 -8.82 28.18
CA GLN A 280 3.48 -8.24 28.85
C GLN A 280 2.49 -7.54 27.91
N GLU A 281 2.91 -7.25 26.69
CA GLU A 281 2.12 -6.52 25.70
C GLU A 281 1.79 -7.40 24.49
N PHE A 282 0.62 -7.17 23.91
CA PHE A 282 0.22 -7.83 22.66
C PHE A 282 1.11 -7.37 21.51
N SER A 283 1.50 -8.31 20.65
CA SER A 283 2.41 -8.05 19.54
C SER A 283 1.95 -8.72 18.24
N LEU A 284 2.70 -8.50 17.16
CA LEU A 284 2.49 -9.20 15.91
C LEU A 284 2.61 -10.72 16.06
N ALA A 285 3.45 -11.20 16.98
CA ALA A 285 3.59 -12.62 17.27
C ALA A 285 2.24 -13.23 17.68
N ASP A 286 1.51 -12.54 18.57
CA ASP A 286 0.21 -13.01 19.05
C ASP A 286 -0.81 -13.03 17.92
N MET A 287 -0.86 -11.97 17.10
CA MET A 287 -1.76 -11.89 15.96
C MET A 287 -1.51 -13.01 14.93
N ALA A 288 -0.25 -13.19 14.52
CA ALA A 288 0.14 -14.19 13.52
C ALA A 288 -0.11 -15.61 14.04
N CYS A 289 0.37 -15.94 15.25
CA CYS A 289 0.13 -17.25 15.85
C CYS A 289 -1.36 -17.52 16.02
N TYR A 290 -2.17 -16.54 16.43
CA TYR A 290 -3.61 -16.72 16.61
C TYR A 290 -4.28 -17.09 15.29
N CYS A 291 -4.02 -16.33 14.23
CA CYS A 291 -4.56 -16.60 12.90
C CYS A 291 -4.15 -17.99 12.40
N CYS A 292 -2.88 -18.37 12.53
CA CYS A 292 -2.39 -19.67 12.08
C CYS A 292 -2.90 -20.85 12.94
N VAL A 293 -3.11 -20.65 14.25
CA VAL A 293 -3.76 -21.67 15.11
C VAL A 293 -5.18 -21.94 14.59
N LEU A 294 -5.95 -20.88 14.29
CA LEU A 294 -7.33 -21.04 13.83
C LEU A 294 -7.42 -21.70 12.44
N GLN A 295 -6.51 -21.39 11.53
CA GLN A 295 -6.43 -22.05 10.20
C GLN A 295 -6.05 -23.53 10.30
N SER A 296 -5.31 -23.92 11.33
CA SER A 296 -4.82 -25.31 11.49
C SER A 296 -5.91 -26.28 11.98
N GLY A 297 -7.13 -25.78 12.24
CA GLY A 297 -8.26 -26.55 12.77
C GLY A 297 -8.10 -26.92 14.25
N PRO A 298 -9.11 -27.58 14.86
CA PRO A 298 -9.03 -28.00 16.25
C PRO A 298 -7.95 -29.08 16.40
N ALA A 299 -6.78 -28.70 16.88
CA ALA A 299 -5.82 -29.66 17.40
C ALA A 299 -6.50 -30.38 18.57
N SER A 300 -6.78 -31.68 18.41
CA SER A 300 -7.24 -32.54 19.50
C SER A 300 -6.24 -32.37 20.65
N SER A 301 -6.71 -31.74 21.74
CA SER A 301 -5.93 -31.25 22.90
C SER A 301 -5.08 -29.97 22.70
N THR A 302 -5.71 -28.85 22.35
CA THR A 302 -5.07 -27.53 22.52
C THR A 302 -4.65 -27.35 24.00
N PRO A 303 -3.39 -27.02 24.31
CA PRO A 303 -2.92 -26.88 25.70
C PRO A 303 -3.63 -25.77 26.50
N SER A 304 -3.67 -25.88 27.83
CA SER A 304 -4.48 -25.00 28.69
C SER A 304 -4.09 -23.52 28.64
N ASN A 305 -2.80 -23.18 28.61
CA ASN A 305 -2.37 -21.78 28.50
C ASN A 305 -2.72 -21.21 27.12
N VAL A 306 -2.62 -22.03 26.07
CA VAL A 306 -3.02 -21.64 24.70
C VAL A 306 -4.52 -21.39 24.65
N GLN A 307 -5.35 -22.25 25.26
CA GLN A 307 -6.80 -22.02 25.33
C GLN A 307 -7.16 -20.70 26.05
N ARG A 308 -6.46 -20.38 27.16
CA ARG A 308 -6.67 -19.11 27.88
C ARG A 308 -6.26 -17.91 27.02
N TRP A 309 -5.12 -18.02 26.34
CA TRP A 309 -4.62 -16.98 25.44
C TRP A 309 -5.53 -16.77 24.22
N LEU A 310 -6.06 -17.82 23.60
CA LEU A 310 -7.03 -17.70 22.50
C LEU A 310 -8.25 -16.87 22.93
N LYS A 311 -8.80 -17.14 24.12
CA LYS A 311 -9.89 -16.33 24.69
C LYS A 311 -9.47 -14.88 24.94
N SER A 312 -8.23 -14.67 25.38
CA SER A 312 -7.68 -13.32 25.60
C SER A 312 -7.55 -12.55 24.29
N CYS A 313 -7.10 -13.20 23.21
CA CYS A 313 -7.09 -12.63 21.86
C CYS A 313 -8.50 -12.30 21.36
N GLU A 314 -9.48 -13.20 21.56
CA GLU A 314 -10.88 -12.96 21.18
C GLU A 314 -11.46 -11.72 21.88
N ASN A 315 -11.16 -11.55 23.16
CA ASN A 315 -11.62 -10.43 23.97
C ASN A 315 -11.08 -9.07 23.50
N LEU A 316 -9.97 -9.03 22.74
CA LEU A 316 -9.47 -7.79 22.13
C LEU A 316 -10.39 -7.27 21.00
N GLY A 317 -11.23 -8.13 20.42
CA GLY A 317 -12.16 -7.76 19.35
C GLY A 317 -11.54 -7.54 17.97
N HIS A 318 -10.21 -7.60 17.83
CA HIS A 318 -9.52 -7.37 16.55
C HIS A 318 -9.80 -8.47 15.50
N PHE A 319 -10.10 -9.69 15.94
CA PHE A 319 -10.15 -10.88 15.07
C PHE A 319 -11.53 -11.17 14.44
N SER A 320 -12.55 -10.37 14.74
CA SER A 320 -13.88 -10.51 14.12
C SER A 320 -13.87 -10.60 12.58
N PRO A 321 -13.04 -9.81 11.85
CA PRO A 321 -12.97 -9.86 10.38
C PRO A 321 -12.44 -11.19 9.83
N ALA A 322 -11.67 -11.96 10.62
CA ALA A 322 -11.13 -13.24 10.17
C ALA A 322 -12.16 -14.38 10.24
N LYS A 323 -13.19 -14.26 11.08
CA LYS A 323 -14.16 -15.33 11.35
C LYS A 323 -14.88 -15.89 10.11
N PRO A 324 -15.33 -15.07 9.13
CA PRO A 324 -15.99 -15.58 7.93
C PRO A 324 -15.12 -16.49 7.06
N PHE A 325 -13.80 -16.47 7.26
CA PHE A 325 -12.81 -17.17 6.46
C PHE A 325 -12.22 -18.39 7.17
N LEU A 326 -12.71 -18.70 8.37
CA LEU A 326 -12.40 -19.92 9.11
C LEU A 326 -13.46 -20.97 8.77
N GLN A 327 -13.10 -21.92 7.92
CA GLN A 327 -13.92 -23.09 7.57
C GLN A 327 -13.11 -24.36 7.81
#